data_AF-A0A959V1X6-F1
#
_entry.id   AF-A0A959V1X6-F1
#
_cell.length_a   1.000
_cell.length_b   1.000
_cell.length_c   1.000
_cell.angle_alpha   90.00
_cell.angle_beta   90.00
_cell.angle_gamma   90.00
#
_symmetry.space_group_name_H-M   'P 1'
#
loop_
_entity.id
_entity.type
_entity.pdbx_description
1 polymer ?
#
loop_
_entity_poly.entity_id
_entity_poly.type
_entity_poly.pdbx_seq_one_letter_code
_entity_poly.pdbx_strand_id
1 'polypeptide(L)' 'MKHIEHIGIAVKDLQAAEDIYARLLGVAPYKREEVASEGVVTSFFRSGPNKIELLESSDPEGPIARA' A
#
# COMPACT_ATOMS: atom_id res chain seq x y z
N MET A 1 -6.67 -16.38 18.03
CA MET A 1 -5.22 -16.09 18.10
C MET A 1 -4.97 -14.72 17.47
N LYS A 2 -4.09 -13.90 18.05
CA LYS A 2 -3.69 -12.61 17.45
C LYS A 2 -2.69 -12.88 16.32
N HIS A 3 -2.89 -12.28 15.16
CA HIS A 3 -1.96 -12.30 14.03
C HIS A 3 -1.86 -10.89 13.44
N ILE A 4 -0.78 -10.64 12.70
CA ILE A 4 -0.61 -9.41 11.93
C ILE A 4 -1.57 -9.49 10.74
N GLU A 5 -2.42 -8.50 10.57
CA GLU A 5 -3.37 -8.46 9.45
C GLU A 5 -2.67 -7.96 8.17
N HIS A 6 -1.97 -6.83 8.28
CA HIS A 6 -1.21 -6.23 7.19
C HIS A 6 0.04 -5.48 7.69
N ILE A 7 0.93 -5.16 6.75
CA ILE A 7 2.01 -4.18 6.92
C ILE A 7 1.77 -3.04 5.92
N GLY A 8 1.57 -1.83 6.44
CA GLY A 8 1.46 -0.61 5.63
C GLY A 8 2.84 -0.01 5.34
N ILE A 9 3.08 0.37 4.10
CA ILE A 9 4.33 0.96 3.63
C ILE A 9 3.99 2.24 2.85
N ALA A 10 4.37 3.39 3.41
CA ALA A 10 4.23 4.66 2.71
C ALA A 10 5.21 4.72 1.53
N VAL A 11 4.73 5.14 0.37
CA VAL A 11 5.48 5.24 -0.88
C VAL A 11 5.22 6.59 -1.56
N LYS A 12 6.23 7.11 -2.26
CA LYS A 12 6.15 8.39 -2.99
C LYS A 12 5.38 8.30 -4.30
N ASP A 13 5.44 7.13 -4.93
CA ASP A 13 4.82 6.84 -6.22
C ASP A 13 4.21 5.45 -6.14
N LEU A 14 2.88 5.38 -6.12
CA LEU A 14 2.16 4.11 -5.95
C LEU A 14 2.40 3.17 -7.13
N GLN A 15 2.43 3.69 -8.36
CA GLN A 15 2.60 2.88 -9.57
C GLN A 15 3.99 2.27 -9.64
N ALA A 16 5.03 3.06 -9.37
CA ALA A 16 6.40 2.59 -9.36
C ALA A 16 6.63 1.56 -8.24
N ALA A 17 6.04 1.77 -7.07
CA ALA A 17 6.11 0.83 -5.97
C ALA A 17 5.41 -0.49 -6.32
N GLU A 18 4.23 -0.44 -6.92
CA GLU A 18 3.54 -1.64 -7.37
C GLU A 18 4.36 -2.47 -8.34
N ASP A 19 5.01 -1.84 -9.32
CA ASP A 19 5.84 -2.55 -10.29
C ASP A 19 7.01 -3.28 -9.60
N ILE A 20 7.62 -2.65 -8.58
CA ILE A 20 8.68 -3.26 -7.79
C ILE A 20 8.14 -4.43 -6.97
N TYR A 21 7.08 -4.22 -6.19
CA TYR A 21 6.52 -5.24 -5.30
C TYR A 21 5.93 -6.40 -6.07
N ALA A 22 5.31 -6.17 -7.23
CA ALA A 22 4.81 -7.23 -8.10
C ALA A 22 5.94 -8.15 -8.59
N ARG A 23 7.09 -7.58 -8.94
CA ARG A 23 8.28 -8.34 -9.36
C ARG A 23 8.91 -9.09 -8.20
N LEU A 24 8.96 -8.50 -7.00
CA LEU A 24 9.56 -9.12 -5.82
C LEU A 24 8.69 -10.24 -5.24
N LEU A 25 7.37 -10.04 -5.19
CA LEU A 25 6.41 -10.98 -4.61
C LEU A 25 5.92 -12.01 -5.64
N GLY A 26 6.11 -11.75 -6.93
CA GLY A 26 5.61 -12.62 -8.02
C GLY A 26 4.09 -12.60 -8.19
N VAL A 27 3.41 -11.60 -7.62
CA VAL A 27 1.95 -11.44 -7.68
C VAL A 27 1.60 -9.97 -7.91
N ALA A 28 0.57 -9.72 -8.71
CA ALA A 28 0.04 -8.37 -8.91
C ALA A 28 -0.77 -7.90 -7.69
N PRO A 29 -0.93 -6.58 -7.46
CA PRO A 29 -1.90 -6.08 -6.49
C PRO A 29 -3.31 -6.51 -6.92
N TYR A 30 -4.17 -6.81 -5.94
CA TYR A 30 -5.53 -7.31 -6.20
C TYR A 30 -6.61 -6.24 -6.01
N LYS A 31 -6.27 -5.10 -5.41
CA LYS A 31 -7.17 -3.99 -5.16
C LYS A 31 -6.35 -2.69 -5.10
N ARG A 32 -6.94 -1.59 -5.57
CA ARG A 32 -6.60 -0.23 -5.15
C ARG A 32 -7.84 0.42 -4.54
N GLU A 33 -7.65 1.28 -3.55
CA GLU A 33 -8.72 2.00 -2.88
C GLU A 33 -8.25 3.39 -2.46
N GLU A 34 -9.05 4.41 -2.72
CA GLU A 34 -8.86 5.72 -2.12
C GLU A 34 -9.57 5.74 -0.77
N VAL A 35 -8.83 6.03 0.30
CA VAL A 35 -9.35 6.15 1.66
C VAL A 35 -9.31 7.63 2.04
N ALA A 36 -10.32 8.37 1.58
CA ALA A 36 -10.37 9.83 1.72
C ALA A 36 -10.31 10.30 3.19
N SER A 37 -10.85 9.53 4.14
CA SER A 37 -10.78 9.83 5.58
C SER A 37 -9.36 9.80 6.14
N GLU A 38 -8.44 9.10 5.47
CA GLU A 38 -7.04 8.97 5.85
C GLU A 38 -6.11 9.76 4.91
N GLY A 39 -6.63 10.31 3.82
CA GLY A 39 -5.86 11.09 2.84
C GLY A 39 -4.84 10.25 2.08
N VAL A 40 -5.19 9.01 1.73
CA VAL A 40 -4.29 8.07 1.04
C VAL A 40 -4.98 7.29 -0.08
N VAL A 41 -4.20 6.89 -1.08
CA VAL A 41 -4.54 5.83 -2.02
C VAL A 41 -3.72 4.60 -1.66
N THR A 42 -4.39 3.47 -1.45
CA THR A 42 -3.77 2.22 -0.99
C THR A 42 -3.86 1.14 -2.05
N SER A 43 -2.76 0.44 -2.29
CA SER A 43 -2.66 -0.75 -3.12
C SER A 43 -2.39 -2.00 -2.29
N PHE A 44 -3.14 -3.07 -2.56
CA PHE A 44 -3.16 -4.26 -1.72
C PHE A 44 -2.53 -5.46 -2.42
N PHE A 45 -1.54 -6.06 -1.78
CA PHE A 45 -0.91 -7.31 -2.19
C PHE A 45 -1.27 -8.43 -1.20
N ARG A 46 -1.51 -9.63 -1.72
CA ARG A 46 -1.65 -10.84 -0.89
C ARG A 46 -0.26 -11.41 -0.61
N SER A 47 0.07 -11.67 0.65
CA SER A 47 1.30 -12.33 1.07
C SER A 47 0.99 -13.44 2.07
N GLY A 48 0.67 -14.63 1.54
CA GLY A 48 0.18 -15.76 2.34
C GLY A 48 -1.12 -15.39 3.07
N PRO A 49 -1.20 -15.57 4.42
CA PRO A 49 -2.37 -15.19 5.20
C PRO A 49 -2.48 -13.68 5.47
N ASN A 50 -1.43 -12.91 5.19
CA ASN A 50 -1.33 -11.49 5.51
C ASN A 50 -1.40 -10.63 4.25
N LYS A 51 -1.36 -9.31 4.42
CA LYS A 51 -1.30 -8.33 3.33
C LYS A 51 -0.10 -7.40 3.42
N ILE A 52 0.32 -6.90 2.26
CA ILE A 52 1.16 -5.70 2.17
C ILE A 52 0.28 -4.61 1.55
N GLU A 53 0.29 -3.45 2.18
CA GLU A 53 -0.46 -2.28 1.75
C GLU A 53 0.54 -1.18 1.40
N LEU A 54 0.59 -0.79 0.13
CA LEU A 54 1.40 0.34 -0.32
C LEU A 54 0.49 1.57 -0.28
N LEU A 55 0.90 2.61 0.43
CA LEU A 55 0.10 3.83 0.65
C LEU A 55 0.80 5.03 0.05
N GLU A 56 0.13 5.73 -0.85
CA GLU A 56 0.56 7.02 -1.37
C GLU A 56 -0.36 8.12 -0.80
N SER A 57 0.23 9.24 -0.37
CA SER A 57 -0.55 10.37 0.13
C SER A 57 -1.39 10.96 -1.01
N SER A 58 -2.69 11.08 -0.82
CA SER A 58 -3.56 11.80 -1.76
C SER A 58 -3.59 13.31 -1.48
N ASP A 59 -3.02 13.72 -0.34
CA ASP A 59 -2.86 15.12 0.07
C ASP A 59 -1.35 15.44 0.21
N PRO A 60 -0.83 16.50 -0.44
CA PRO A 60 0.54 16.97 -0.26
C PRO A 60 0.93 17.35 1.20
N GLU A 61 -0.06 17.68 2.04
CA GLU A 61 0.13 17.96 3.47
C GLU A 61 -0.36 16.79 4.36
N GLY A 62 -0.69 15.66 3.76
CA GLY A 62 -1.19 14.46 4.42
C GLY A 62 -0.18 13.80 5.38
N PRO A 63 -0.64 12.89 6.25
CA PRO A 63 0.16 12.32 7.34
C PRO A 63 1.40 11.57 6.88
N ILE A 64 1.37 11.04 5.65
CA ILE A 64 2.48 10.29 5.04
C ILE A 64 3.09 10.99 3.81
N ALA A 65 2.74 12.25 3.56
CA ALA A 65 3.14 12.98 2.35
C ALA A 65 4.65 13.25 2.22
N ARG A 66 5.42 13.02 3.30
CA ARG A 66 6.88 13.27 3.37
C ARG A 66 7.72 11.99 3.31
N ALA A 67 7.11 10.84 3.09
CA ALA A 67 7.81 9.57 2.86
C ALA A 67 8.74 9.66 1.65
#